data_AF-A0A7I4XV80-F1
#
_entry.id   AF-A0A7I4XV80-F1
#
_cell.length_a   1.000
_cell.length_b   1.000
_cell.length_c   1.000
_cell.angle_alpha   90.00
_cell.angle_beta   90.00
_cell.angle_gamma   90.00
#
_symmetry.space_group_name_H-M   'P 1'
#
loop_
_entity.id
_entity.type
_entity.pdbx_description
1 polymer ?
#
loop_
_entity_poly.entity_id
_entity_poly.type
_entity_poly.pdbx_seq_one_letter_code
_entity_poly.pdbx_strand_id
1 'polypeptide(L)'
;MELQLQHVFITCNPVVLFYTRDVNIVTESVKRCHLAGSCSSCSSQKCAHISSRSELHDTYEFPGIARCTTSCGGIGCGCLLPTLGCLFSRSYAKPKNDKIYQVFHCPTWQESALITFTYTGIEGGKRSEMITVDPPTTHVMKDANTTLEFITMPVIPLLGTVFLGSVDSNHSEVAIIEEEDFFALRCSNLKSASNTSECYVEDRCSCSPSETEAKCDCKNLDVNAKMTSTESRIPISSSVLHPQDDHGRVLGAVHSAVVDLTSSTSAMYHAEPLIDDENFDITSTSLQGCYNCLRGAEVTFSCYSNRPIMIEIECQKRVFSATCNSSTAKTTADIHSTVSRYKDSCQVKCGQKTHNLIISGVLAFHTHWRTPAGKRLTEHANCVNIFN
;
A
#
# COMPACT_ATOMS: atom_id res chain seq x y z
N MET A 1 -6.00 41.10 -3.51
CA MET A 1 -6.43 39.76 -3.07
C MET A 1 -5.40 38.78 -3.60
N GLU A 2 -4.98 37.84 -2.77
CA GLU A 2 -4.01 36.82 -3.13
C GLU A 2 -4.61 35.45 -2.78
N LEU A 3 -4.52 34.53 -3.73
CA LEU A 3 -5.03 33.16 -3.63
C LEU A 3 -3.84 32.22 -3.76
N GLN A 4 -3.64 31.37 -2.77
CA GLN A 4 -2.57 30.38 -2.80
C GLN A 4 -3.17 28.99 -2.57
N LEU A 5 -3.11 28.14 -3.59
CA LEU A 5 -3.36 26.72 -3.44
C LEU A 5 -2.20 26.10 -2.65
N GLN A 6 -2.50 25.51 -1.48
CA GLN A 6 -1.50 24.83 -0.67
C GLN A 6 -1.37 23.37 -1.12
N HIS A 7 -2.47 22.62 -1.06
CA HIS A 7 -2.52 21.21 -1.40
C HIS A 7 -3.90 20.82 -1.90
N VAL A 8 -3.95 19.81 -2.75
CA VAL A 8 -5.17 19.08 -3.07
C VAL A 8 -5.13 17.77 -2.31
N PHE A 9 -6.20 17.45 -1.60
CA PHE A 9 -6.37 16.23 -0.84
C PHE A 9 -7.47 15.38 -1.44
N ILE A 10 -7.29 14.07 -1.37
CA ILE A 10 -8.33 13.09 -1.66
C ILE A 10 -8.54 12.20 -0.46
N THR A 11 -9.80 11.96 -0.10
CA THR A 11 -10.17 11.09 1.01
C THR A 11 -10.83 9.84 0.46
N CYS A 12 -10.30 8.67 0.81
CA CYS A 12 -10.88 7.39 0.43
C CYS A 12 -12.25 7.19 1.06
N ASN A 13 -13.23 6.79 0.25
CA ASN A 13 -14.48 6.20 0.72
C ASN A 13 -14.34 4.68 0.68
N PRO A 14 -14.04 4.00 1.81
CA PRO A 14 -13.65 2.60 1.80
C PRO A 14 -14.87 1.68 1.62
N VAL A 15 -14.69 0.63 0.82
CA VAL A 15 -15.56 -0.54 0.78
C VAL A 15 -14.76 -1.75 1.27
N VAL A 16 -15.17 -2.27 2.44
CA VAL A 16 -14.55 -3.45 3.04
C VAL A 16 -14.93 -4.69 2.26
N LEU A 17 -13.92 -5.41 1.77
CA LEU A 17 -14.08 -6.67 1.05
C LEU A 17 -14.27 -7.83 2.02
N PHE A 18 -13.41 -7.91 3.04
CA PHE A 18 -13.48 -8.91 4.11
C PHE A 18 -12.59 -8.50 5.28
N TYR A 19 -12.80 -9.17 6.42
CA TYR A 19 -11.94 -9.07 7.59
C TYR A 19 -11.03 -10.30 7.68
N THR A 20 -9.88 -10.16 8.34
CA THR A 20 -8.91 -11.24 8.50
C THR A 20 -8.08 -11.07 9.78
N ARG A 21 -7.22 -12.07 10.05
CA ARG A 21 -6.25 -12.08 11.15
C ARG A 21 -4.89 -12.50 10.62
N ASP A 22 -3.83 -12.15 11.36
CA ASP A 22 -2.53 -12.75 11.13
C ASP A 22 -2.56 -14.21 11.60
N VAL A 23 -2.46 -15.15 10.65
CA VAL A 23 -2.62 -16.59 10.90
C VAL A 23 -1.39 -17.37 10.42
N ASN A 24 -1.10 -18.46 11.11
CA ASN A 24 -0.29 -19.54 10.59
C ASN A 24 -1.19 -20.64 10.03
N ILE A 25 -0.86 -21.12 8.83
CA ILE A 25 -1.51 -22.31 8.29
C ILE A 25 -0.76 -23.53 8.80
N VAL A 26 -1.35 -24.20 9.77
CA VAL A 26 -0.81 -25.42 10.37
C VAL A 26 -1.45 -26.61 9.67
N THR A 27 -0.65 -27.62 9.36
CA THR A 27 -1.14 -28.89 8.82
C THR A 27 -0.81 -30.00 9.79
N GLU A 28 -1.83 -30.76 10.17
CA GLU A 28 -1.68 -32.00 10.92
C GLU A 28 -2.19 -33.18 10.12
N SER A 29 -1.67 -34.37 10.40
CA SER A 29 -2.07 -35.58 9.70
C SER A 29 -1.97 -36.82 10.57
N VAL A 30 -2.80 -37.80 10.26
CA VAL A 30 -2.81 -39.10 10.93
C VAL A 30 -3.06 -40.21 9.94
N LYS A 31 -2.20 -41.22 10.00
CA LYS A 31 -2.34 -42.44 9.21
C LYS A 31 -3.15 -43.48 9.97
N ARG A 32 -4.11 -44.10 9.29
CA ARG A 32 -4.82 -45.28 9.75
C ARG A 32 -4.66 -46.42 8.77
N CYS A 33 -4.29 -47.59 9.30
CA CYS A 33 -4.31 -48.82 8.53
C CYS A 33 -5.73 -49.18 8.12
N HIS A 34 -5.87 -50.03 7.11
CA HIS A 34 -7.18 -50.54 6.72
C HIS A 34 -7.89 -51.21 7.91
N LEU A 35 -9.19 -50.91 8.07
CA LEU A 35 -10.07 -51.32 9.18
C LEU A 35 -9.73 -50.68 10.54
N ALA A 36 -8.77 -49.75 10.60
CA ALA A 36 -8.48 -48.98 11.82
C ALA A 36 -9.20 -47.63 11.81
N GLY A 37 -9.84 -47.30 12.94
CA GLY A 37 -10.57 -46.04 13.11
C GLY A 37 -11.61 -45.84 12.01
N SER A 38 -11.56 -44.69 11.37
CA SER A 38 -12.49 -44.27 10.31
C SER A 38 -12.11 -44.85 8.94
N CYS A 39 -11.00 -45.57 8.81
CA CYS A 39 -10.51 -46.16 7.56
C CYS A 39 -11.15 -47.53 7.26
N SER A 40 -12.48 -47.57 7.12
CA SER A 40 -13.28 -48.80 7.03
C SER A 40 -13.67 -49.24 5.61
N SER A 41 -13.42 -48.43 4.57
CA SER A 41 -13.83 -48.75 3.20
C SER A 41 -12.91 -49.79 2.53
N CYS A 42 -13.52 -50.86 2.00
CA CYS A 42 -12.89 -51.88 1.13
C CYS A 42 -12.88 -51.50 -0.36
N SER A 43 -13.31 -50.29 -0.74
CA SER A 43 -13.35 -49.86 -2.14
C SER A 43 -11.98 -49.37 -2.64
N SER A 44 -11.76 -49.39 -3.95
CA SER A 44 -10.61 -48.75 -4.62
C SER A 44 -10.55 -47.24 -4.36
N GLN A 45 -11.67 -46.62 -3.97
CA GLN A 45 -11.78 -45.21 -3.61
C GLN A 45 -11.96 -45.03 -2.10
N LYS A 46 -10.95 -45.43 -1.31
CA LYS A 46 -11.03 -45.46 0.17
C LYS A 46 -11.44 -44.12 0.79
N CYS A 47 -11.03 -42.99 0.22
CA CYS A 47 -11.25 -41.66 0.77
C CYS A 47 -12.51 -40.93 0.28
N ALA A 48 -13.34 -41.52 -0.60
CA ALA A 48 -14.45 -40.80 -1.24
C ALA A 48 -15.59 -40.39 -0.27
N HIS A 49 -15.74 -41.09 0.85
CA HIS A 49 -16.89 -40.92 1.76
C HIS A 49 -16.52 -40.90 3.25
N ILE A 50 -15.23 -40.74 3.59
CA ILE A 50 -14.78 -40.77 4.99
C ILE A 50 -14.69 -39.35 5.56
N SER A 51 -15.36 -39.11 6.70
CA SER A 51 -15.16 -37.88 7.45
C SER A 51 -13.83 -37.91 8.20
N SER A 52 -12.94 -36.96 7.95
CA SER A 52 -11.69 -36.76 8.69
C SER A 52 -11.88 -36.25 10.13
N ARG A 53 -13.11 -35.89 10.52
CA ARG A 53 -13.40 -35.16 11.76
C ARG A 53 -13.14 -35.96 13.03
N SER A 54 -13.39 -37.26 12.99
CA SER A 54 -13.15 -38.19 14.10
C SER A 54 -11.67 -38.42 14.38
N GLU A 55 -10.81 -38.26 13.38
CA GLU A 55 -9.38 -38.60 13.48
C GLU A 55 -8.50 -37.42 13.89
N LEU A 56 -8.96 -36.19 13.65
CA LEU A 56 -8.23 -34.96 13.91
C LEU A 56 -9.08 -33.99 14.74
N HIS A 57 -9.82 -34.47 15.74
CA HIS A 57 -10.82 -33.67 16.46
C HIS A 57 -10.26 -32.37 17.04
N ASP A 58 -9.05 -32.41 17.61
CA ASP A 58 -8.40 -31.27 18.26
C ASP A 58 -8.09 -30.12 17.30
N THR A 59 -8.05 -30.39 16.00
CA THR A 59 -7.79 -29.38 14.95
C THR A 59 -9.03 -28.63 14.48
N TYR A 60 -10.22 -28.95 15.01
CA TYR A 60 -11.49 -28.30 14.65
C TYR A 60 -11.81 -27.08 15.52
N GLU A 61 -10.96 -26.74 16.49
CA GLU A 61 -11.03 -25.46 17.21
C GLU A 61 -10.91 -24.27 16.22
N PHE A 62 -10.14 -24.45 15.15
CA PHE A 62 -9.89 -23.44 14.13
C PHE A 62 -10.51 -23.81 12.78
N PRO A 63 -10.91 -22.81 11.97
CA PRO A 63 -11.42 -23.06 10.63
C PRO A 63 -10.31 -23.65 9.75
N GLY A 64 -10.68 -24.57 8.89
CA GLY A 64 -9.70 -25.31 8.08
C GLY A 64 -10.32 -26.37 7.19
N ILE A 65 -9.49 -26.90 6.32
CA ILE A 65 -9.84 -27.84 5.27
C ILE A 65 -9.21 -29.17 5.58
N ALA A 66 -10.04 -30.21 5.59
CA ALA A 66 -9.58 -31.56 5.78
C ALA A 66 -9.59 -32.35 4.48
N ARG A 67 -8.62 -33.25 4.34
CA ARG A 67 -8.39 -34.09 3.16
C ARG A 67 -8.15 -35.52 3.61
N CYS A 68 -8.45 -36.45 2.72
CA CYS A 68 -8.10 -37.85 2.86
C CYS A 68 -7.38 -38.29 1.58
N THR A 69 -6.21 -38.90 1.74
CA THR A 69 -5.45 -39.51 0.65
C THR A 69 -5.17 -40.97 0.99
N THR A 70 -4.98 -41.81 -0.02
CA THR A 70 -4.59 -43.20 0.18
C THR A 70 -3.12 -43.28 0.57
N SER A 71 -2.80 -44.15 1.53
CA SER A 71 -1.42 -44.40 1.97
C SER A 71 -1.05 -45.87 1.84
N CYS A 72 0.24 -46.18 1.91
CA CYS A 72 0.71 -47.55 1.79
C CYS A 72 0.25 -48.43 2.97
N GLY A 73 -0.04 -49.70 2.65
CA GLY A 73 -0.34 -50.76 3.61
C GLY A 73 0.83 -51.73 3.79
N GLY A 74 0.64 -52.74 4.64
CA GLY A 74 1.62 -53.79 4.91
C GLY A 74 2.63 -53.44 6.00
N ILE A 75 3.40 -54.45 6.42
CA ILE A 75 4.27 -54.39 7.61
C ILE A 75 5.33 -53.31 7.46
N GLY A 76 5.88 -53.14 6.24
CA GLY A 76 6.84 -52.07 5.94
C GLY A 76 6.28 -50.65 6.09
N CYS A 77 4.96 -50.51 6.18
CA CYS A 77 4.25 -49.25 6.35
C CYS A 77 3.58 -49.12 7.72
N GLY A 78 3.92 -50.00 8.67
CA GLY A 78 3.36 -50.02 10.03
C GLY A 78 1.95 -50.65 10.13
N CYS A 79 1.52 -51.39 9.10
CA CYS A 79 0.19 -52.00 9.04
C CYS A 79 0.26 -53.53 8.96
N LEU A 80 -0.60 -54.25 9.68
CA LEU A 80 -0.61 -55.72 9.63
C LEU A 80 -1.05 -56.26 8.27
N LEU A 81 -2.04 -55.60 7.64
CA LEU A 81 -2.62 -56.01 6.37
C LEU A 81 -1.93 -55.30 5.19
N PRO A 82 -1.71 -55.99 4.04
CA PRO A 82 -1.10 -55.38 2.85
C PRO A 82 -2.03 -54.38 2.12
N THR A 83 -3.28 -54.26 2.56
CA THR A 83 -4.28 -53.35 2.00
C THR A 83 -3.96 -51.90 2.32
N LEU A 84 -4.18 -51.00 1.34
CA LEU A 84 -3.87 -49.56 1.46
C LEU A 84 -4.48 -48.92 2.73
N GLY A 85 -3.72 -48.06 3.39
CA GLY A 85 -4.21 -47.24 4.50
C GLY A 85 -4.90 -45.96 4.02
N CYS A 86 -5.38 -45.19 5.00
CA CYS A 86 -5.89 -43.83 4.82
C CYS A 86 -4.94 -42.86 5.53
N LEU A 87 -4.58 -41.77 4.86
CA LEU A 87 -3.87 -40.64 5.45
C LEU A 87 -4.82 -39.45 5.50
N PHE A 88 -5.31 -39.16 6.70
CA PHE A 88 -6.13 -38.00 6.98
C PHE A 88 -5.20 -36.83 7.24
N SER A 89 -5.52 -35.68 6.65
CA SER A 89 -4.78 -34.43 6.92
C SER A 89 -5.76 -33.27 7.05
N ARG A 90 -5.40 -32.27 7.83
CA ARG A 90 -6.17 -31.02 7.91
C ARG A 90 -5.21 -29.85 7.98
N SER A 91 -5.43 -28.89 7.09
CA SER A 91 -4.77 -27.59 7.11
C SER A 91 -5.74 -26.57 7.70
N TYR A 92 -5.38 -25.89 8.77
CA TYR A 92 -6.24 -24.95 9.48
C TYR A 92 -5.51 -23.65 9.82
N ALA A 93 -6.28 -22.58 9.93
CA ALA A 93 -5.77 -21.23 10.17
C ALA A 93 -5.76 -20.92 11.66
N LYS A 94 -4.57 -20.95 12.28
CA LYS A 94 -4.38 -20.62 13.69
C LYS A 94 -3.95 -19.16 13.84
N PRO A 95 -4.73 -18.29 14.50
CA PRO A 95 -4.33 -16.90 14.77
C PRO A 95 -3.02 -16.81 15.54
N LYS A 96 -2.13 -15.89 15.14
CA LYS A 96 -0.89 -15.57 15.86
C LYS A 96 -1.12 -14.56 16.98
N ASN A 97 -2.13 -13.71 16.83
CA ASN A 97 -2.48 -12.64 17.76
C ASN A 97 -3.98 -12.31 17.67
N ASP A 98 -4.45 -11.44 18.55
CA ASP A 98 -5.85 -11.02 18.62
C ASP A 98 -6.19 -9.83 17.71
N LYS A 99 -5.21 -9.28 16.98
CA LYS A 99 -5.43 -8.11 16.11
C LYS A 99 -6.30 -8.49 14.93
N ILE A 100 -7.27 -7.63 14.63
CA ILE A 100 -8.16 -7.76 13.49
C ILE A 100 -7.76 -6.76 12.42
N TYR A 101 -7.74 -7.25 11.18
CA TYR A 101 -7.46 -6.44 10.02
C TYR A 101 -8.65 -6.43 9.07
N GLN A 102 -8.83 -5.32 8.38
CA GLN A 102 -9.80 -5.16 7.30
C GLN A 102 -9.06 -5.03 5.97
N VAL A 103 -9.55 -5.74 4.96
CA VAL A 103 -9.08 -5.62 3.58
C VAL A 103 -10.15 -4.85 2.81
N PHE A 104 -9.77 -3.72 2.20
CA PHE A 104 -10.72 -2.79 1.59
C PHE A 104 -10.13 -2.13 0.36
N HIS A 105 -10.98 -1.58 -0.50
CA HIS A 105 -10.57 -0.72 -1.60
C HIS A 105 -11.41 0.56 -1.61
N CYS A 106 -10.99 1.55 -2.41
CA CYS A 106 -11.64 2.85 -2.48
C CYS A 106 -12.28 3.01 -3.87
N PRO A 107 -13.56 2.62 -4.07
CA PRO A 107 -14.23 2.80 -5.35
C PRO A 107 -14.41 4.28 -5.72
N THR A 108 -14.51 5.15 -4.71
CA THR A 108 -14.59 6.61 -4.90
C THR A 108 -13.66 7.32 -3.95
N TRP A 109 -13.21 8.49 -4.38
CA TRP A 109 -12.35 9.40 -3.63
C TRP A 109 -13.03 10.76 -3.58
N GLN A 110 -13.14 11.34 -2.40
CA GLN A 110 -13.66 12.69 -2.23
C GLN A 110 -12.51 13.68 -2.35
N GLU A 111 -12.64 14.65 -3.25
CA GLU A 111 -11.61 15.64 -3.58
C GLU A 111 -11.84 16.93 -2.80
N SER A 112 -10.76 17.52 -2.28
CA SER A 112 -10.78 18.77 -1.52
C SER A 112 -9.54 19.60 -1.82
N ALA A 113 -9.65 20.92 -1.86
CA ALA A 113 -8.52 21.83 -2.03
C ALA A 113 -8.31 22.66 -0.77
N LEU A 114 -7.08 22.70 -0.25
CA LEU A 114 -6.68 23.61 0.82
C LEU A 114 -6.14 24.89 0.20
N ILE A 115 -6.88 25.98 0.38
CA ILE A 115 -6.58 27.27 -0.23
C ILE A 115 -6.38 28.30 0.88
N THR A 116 -5.32 29.10 0.75
CA THR A 116 -5.08 30.27 1.59
C THR A 116 -5.56 31.51 0.85
N PHE A 117 -6.52 32.19 1.44
CA PHE A 117 -7.08 33.46 0.98
C PHE A 117 -6.43 34.59 1.76
N THR A 118 -5.70 35.46 1.08
CA THR A 118 -5.13 36.67 1.69
C THR A 118 -5.83 37.91 1.13
N TYR A 119 -6.50 38.63 2.03
CA TYR A 119 -7.22 39.86 1.73
C TYR A 119 -6.56 41.05 2.40
N THR A 120 -6.43 42.15 1.67
CA THR A 120 -5.93 43.43 2.18
C THR A 120 -7.12 44.38 2.28
N GLY A 121 -7.50 44.74 3.50
CA GLY A 121 -8.61 45.67 3.73
C GLY A 121 -8.28 47.10 3.33
N ILE A 122 -9.33 47.92 3.20
CA ILE A 122 -9.25 49.35 2.88
C ILE A 122 -8.41 50.13 3.92
N GLU A 123 -8.35 49.64 5.17
CA GLU A 123 -7.52 50.19 6.26
C GLU A 123 -6.06 49.69 6.24
N GLY A 124 -5.64 48.93 5.23
CA GLY A 124 -4.28 48.41 5.08
C GLY A 124 -3.96 47.14 5.88
N GLY A 125 -4.89 46.65 6.71
CA GLY A 125 -4.74 45.38 7.42
C GLY A 125 -4.80 44.18 6.48
N LYS A 126 -3.75 43.34 6.48
CA LYS A 126 -3.74 42.03 5.81
C LYS A 126 -4.38 40.98 6.71
N ARG A 127 -5.35 40.24 6.19
CA ARG A 127 -5.96 39.09 6.86
C ARG A 127 -5.85 37.87 5.94
N SER A 128 -5.28 36.80 6.46
CA SER A 128 -5.15 35.51 5.78
C SER A 128 -6.06 34.48 6.44
N GLU A 129 -6.82 33.74 5.64
CA GLU A 129 -7.68 32.64 6.08
C GLU A 129 -7.36 31.40 5.26
N MET A 130 -7.18 30.26 5.92
CA MET A 130 -6.88 28.98 5.27
C MET A 130 -8.09 28.08 5.40
N ILE A 131 -8.60 27.59 4.25
CA ILE A 131 -9.88 26.90 4.18
C ILE A 131 -9.74 25.68 3.27
N THR A 132 -10.31 24.57 3.73
CA THR A 132 -10.52 23.38 2.89
C THR A 132 -11.85 23.52 2.16
N VAL A 133 -11.83 23.45 0.84
CA VAL A 133 -12.99 23.65 -0.02
C VAL A 133 -13.23 22.41 -0.87
N ASP A 134 -14.47 21.92 -0.88
CA ASP A 134 -14.90 20.80 -1.72
C ASP A 134 -15.59 21.34 -2.99
N PRO A 135 -15.28 20.86 -4.20
CA PRO A 135 -15.94 21.33 -5.42
C PRO A 135 -17.36 20.75 -5.59
N PRO A 136 -18.34 21.50 -6.14
CA PRO A 136 -18.32 22.93 -6.39
C PRO A 136 -18.83 23.73 -5.17
N THR A 137 -17.98 24.57 -4.56
CA THR A 137 -18.37 25.40 -3.42
C THR A 137 -17.90 26.85 -3.59
N THR A 138 -18.78 27.79 -3.27
CA THR A 138 -18.48 29.22 -3.26
C THR A 138 -18.12 29.69 -1.86
N HIS A 139 -16.90 30.18 -1.70
CA HIS A 139 -16.47 30.89 -0.52
C HIS A 139 -16.80 32.39 -0.65
N VAL A 140 -17.69 32.87 0.22
CA VAL A 140 -18.15 34.26 0.25
C VAL A 140 -17.20 35.08 1.12
N MET A 141 -16.50 36.05 0.54
CA MET A 141 -15.72 37.04 1.28
C MET A 141 -16.39 38.42 1.19
N LYS A 142 -15.89 39.37 1.99
CA LYS A 142 -16.52 40.69 2.14
C LYS A 142 -16.70 41.46 0.82
N ASP A 143 -15.71 41.37 -0.08
CA ASP A 143 -15.68 42.13 -1.36
C ASP A 143 -15.49 41.24 -2.62
N ALA A 144 -15.39 39.92 -2.43
CA ALA A 144 -15.21 38.96 -3.52
C ALA A 144 -15.75 37.59 -3.13
N ASN A 145 -16.42 36.92 -4.06
CA ASN A 145 -16.82 35.53 -3.92
C ASN A 145 -15.89 34.69 -4.79
N THR A 146 -15.27 33.66 -4.22
CA THR A 146 -14.44 32.73 -4.98
C THR A 146 -15.10 31.36 -4.99
N THR A 147 -15.39 30.86 -6.18
CA THR A 147 -15.98 29.55 -6.40
C THR A 147 -14.89 28.59 -6.87
N LEU A 148 -14.73 27.50 -6.14
CA LEU A 148 -14.01 26.34 -6.62
C LEU A 148 -14.93 25.57 -7.55
N GLU A 149 -14.64 25.56 -8.85
CA GLU A 149 -15.51 24.93 -9.85
C GLU A 149 -15.29 23.43 -9.89
N PHE A 150 -14.06 23.00 -10.15
CA PHE A 150 -13.67 21.60 -10.19
C PHE A 150 -12.18 21.42 -9.96
N ILE A 151 -11.79 20.18 -9.67
CA ILE A 151 -10.41 19.74 -9.53
C ILE A 151 -10.15 18.71 -10.64
N THR A 152 -9.01 18.81 -11.31
CA THR A 152 -8.55 17.80 -12.27
C THR A 152 -7.28 17.16 -11.79
N MET A 153 -7.25 15.83 -11.82
CA MET A 153 -6.11 15.03 -11.39
C MET A 153 -5.68 14.10 -12.52
N PRO A 154 -4.38 13.78 -12.64
CA PRO A 154 -3.95 12.73 -13.54
C PRO A 154 -4.49 11.36 -13.06
N VAL A 155 -4.46 10.36 -13.92
CA VAL A 155 -4.77 8.98 -13.51
C VAL A 155 -3.70 8.50 -12.54
N ILE A 156 -4.08 8.21 -11.30
CA ILE A 156 -3.18 7.72 -10.25
C ILE A 156 -3.47 6.22 -10.01
N PRO A 157 -2.64 5.28 -10.52
CA PRO A 157 -2.91 3.84 -10.39
C PRO A 157 -3.04 3.35 -8.95
N LEU A 158 -2.33 3.99 -8.01
CA LEU A 158 -2.38 3.67 -6.58
C LEU A 158 -3.80 3.78 -5.99
N LEU A 159 -4.67 4.62 -6.55
CA LEU A 159 -6.05 4.79 -6.07
C LEU A 159 -6.95 3.59 -6.32
N GLY A 160 -6.57 2.73 -7.29
CA GLY A 160 -7.26 1.50 -7.61
C GLY A 160 -6.74 0.27 -6.84
N THR A 161 -5.79 0.45 -5.93
CA THR A 161 -5.20 -0.66 -5.17
C THR A 161 -6.07 -1.10 -4.00
N VAL A 162 -5.78 -2.29 -3.49
CA VAL A 162 -6.40 -2.82 -2.27
C VAL A 162 -5.51 -2.47 -1.08
N PHE A 163 -6.15 -2.09 0.02
CA PHE A 163 -5.51 -1.71 1.26
C PHE A 163 -5.81 -2.73 2.36
N LEU A 164 -4.88 -2.83 3.30
CA LEU A 164 -4.99 -3.60 4.52
C LEU A 164 -4.86 -2.65 5.70
N GLY A 165 -5.91 -2.54 6.51
CA GLY A 165 -5.95 -1.65 7.67
C GLY A 165 -6.13 -2.41 8.99
N SER A 166 -5.52 -1.91 10.05
CA SER A 166 -5.79 -2.36 11.42
C SER A 166 -7.11 -1.78 11.94
N VAL A 167 -7.95 -2.59 12.61
CA VAL A 167 -9.25 -2.15 13.15
C VAL A 167 -9.13 -1.57 14.57
N ASP A 168 -8.16 -2.04 15.37
CA ASP A 168 -8.17 -1.91 16.85
C ASP A 168 -7.07 -1.01 17.44
N SER A 169 -6.37 -0.22 16.63
CA SER A 169 -5.25 0.59 17.12
C SER A 169 -5.59 2.07 17.20
N ASN A 170 -5.28 2.70 18.35
CA ASN A 170 -5.24 4.16 18.54
C ASN A 170 -4.44 4.90 17.45
N HIS A 171 -3.61 4.18 16.71
CA HIS A 171 -2.98 4.58 15.46
C HIS A 171 -3.42 3.62 14.36
N SER A 172 -4.17 4.09 13.39
CA SER A 172 -4.57 3.30 12.24
C SER A 172 -3.37 3.10 11.31
N GLU A 173 -2.94 1.86 11.18
CA GLU A 173 -1.91 1.50 10.21
C GLU A 173 -2.59 0.97 8.96
N VAL A 174 -2.11 1.41 7.79
CA VAL A 174 -2.60 0.94 6.49
C VAL A 174 -1.42 0.49 5.65
N ALA A 175 -1.56 -0.63 4.94
CA ALA A 175 -0.59 -1.12 3.98
C ALA A 175 -1.23 -1.41 2.62
N ILE A 176 -0.44 -1.29 1.55
CA ILE A 176 -0.84 -1.64 0.19
C ILE A 176 -0.71 -3.15 -0.01
N ILE A 177 -1.71 -3.75 -0.65
CA ILE A 177 -1.76 -5.15 -1.03
C ILE A 177 -1.39 -5.33 -2.50
N GLU A 178 -0.49 -6.28 -2.75
CA GLU A 178 -0.02 -6.66 -4.09
C GLU A 178 -0.80 -7.87 -4.62
N GLU A 179 -0.81 -8.09 -5.94
CA GLU A 179 -1.59 -9.18 -6.56
C GLU A 179 -1.18 -10.59 -6.10
N GLU A 180 0.08 -10.75 -5.68
CA GLU A 180 0.63 -12.01 -5.19
C GLU A 180 0.30 -12.31 -3.72
N ASP A 181 -0.15 -11.30 -2.97
CA ASP A 181 -0.54 -11.47 -1.58
C ASP A 181 -1.83 -12.30 -1.49
N PHE A 182 -1.81 -13.32 -0.63
CA PHE A 182 -2.92 -14.25 -0.49
C PHE A 182 -3.34 -14.39 0.97
N PHE A 183 -4.62 -14.14 1.24
CA PHE A 183 -5.22 -14.30 2.57
C PHE A 183 -5.96 -15.63 2.65
N ALA A 184 -5.40 -16.57 3.41
CA ALA A 184 -6.02 -17.87 3.59
C ALA A 184 -7.28 -17.79 4.47
N LEU A 185 -7.31 -16.90 5.48
CA LEU A 185 -8.47 -16.71 6.35
C LEU A 185 -9.29 -15.48 5.91
N ARG A 186 -10.59 -15.66 5.64
CA ARG A 186 -11.51 -14.59 5.28
C ARG A 186 -12.78 -14.64 6.12
N CYS A 187 -13.09 -13.51 6.74
CA CYS A 187 -14.22 -13.34 7.64
C CYS A 187 -15.17 -12.29 7.05
N SER A 188 -16.48 -12.54 7.10
CA SER A 188 -17.47 -11.66 6.46
C SER A 188 -17.70 -10.36 7.24
N ASN A 189 -17.49 -10.38 8.55
CA ASN A 189 -17.72 -9.23 9.43
C ASN A 189 -16.77 -9.25 10.65
N LEU A 190 -16.71 -8.12 11.35
CA LEU A 190 -15.85 -7.94 12.52
C LEU A 190 -16.07 -9.01 13.61
N LYS A 191 -17.33 -9.38 13.88
CA LYS A 191 -17.68 -10.38 14.89
C LYS A 191 -17.14 -11.76 14.54
N SER A 192 -17.25 -12.17 13.28
CA SER A 192 -16.64 -13.42 12.78
C SER A 192 -15.12 -13.37 12.81
N ALA A 193 -14.50 -12.21 12.60
CA ALA A 193 -13.05 -12.06 12.77
C ALA A 193 -12.63 -12.16 14.25
N SER A 194 -13.45 -11.67 15.19
CA SER A 194 -13.22 -11.84 16.62
C SER A 194 -13.31 -13.31 17.05
N ASN A 195 -14.29 -14.03 16.52
CA ASN A 195 -14.47 -15.47 16.73
C ASN A 195 -14.28 -16.23 15.42
N THR A 196 -13.02 -16.58 15.13
CA THR A 196 -12.60 -17.10 13.82
C THR A 196 -13.26 -18.40 13.38
N SER A 197 -14.01 -19.08 14.25
CA SER A 197 -14.70 -20.33 13.93
C SER A 197 -15.70 -20.21 12.78
N GLU A 198 -16.28 -19.03 12.57
CA GLU A 198 -17.24 -18.74 11.48
C GLU A 198 -16.56 -18.26 10.19
N CYS A 199 -15.24 -18.08 10.21
CA CYS A 199 -14.51 -17.60 9.04
C CYS A 199 -14.30 -18.72 8.01
N TYR A 200 -14.26 -18.30 6.75
CA TYR A 200 -13.94 -19.16 5.63
C TYR A 200 -12.42 -19.27 5.47
N VAL A 201 -11.93 -20.48 5.20
CA VAL A 201 -10.53 -20.72 4.84
C VAL A 201 -10.47 -21.09 3.36
N GLU A 202 -9.72 -20.30 2.60
CA GLU A 202 -9.47 -20.55 1.18
C GLU A 202 -8.25 -21.47 1.00
N ASP A 203 -8.39 -22.47 0.12
CA ASP A 203 -7.36 -23.49 -0.07
C ASP A 203 -6.32 -23.09 -1.13
N ARG A 204 -5.09 -22.83 -0.71
CA ARG A 204 -3.92 -22.82 -1.60
C ARG A 204 -2.78 -23.65 -1.04
N CYS A 205 -3.11 -24.85 -0.55
CA CYS A 205 -2.15 -25.82 -0.07
C CYS A 205 -1.85 -26.91 -1.11
N SER A 206 -0.57 -27.18 -1.34
CA SER A 206 -0.10 -28.35 -2.10
C SER A 206 0.34 -29.43 -1.14
N CYS A 207 -0.46 -30.49 -1.01
CA CYS A 207 -0.21 -31.59 -0.09
C CYS A 207 0.26 -32.85 -0.83
N SER A 208 1.37 -33.42 -0.37
CA SER A 208 1.89 -34.70 -0.84
C SER A 208 1.88 -35.74 0.29
N PRO A 209 1.41 -36.97 0.04
CA PRO A 209 1.49 -38.02 1.03
C PRO A 209 2.95 -38.47 1.20
N SER A 210 3.41 -38.61 2.44
CA SER A 210 4.60 -39.41 2.78
C SER A 210 4.18 -40.76 3.37
N GLU A 211 5.13 -41.54 3.88
CA GLU A 211 4.86 -42.87 4.44
C GLU A 211 3.92 -42.84 5.66
N THR A 212 4.03 -41.82 6.50
CA THR A 212 3.28 -41.68 7.77
C THR A 212 2.54 -40.35 7.91
N GLU A 213 2.98 -39.30 7.21
CA GLU A 213 2.48 -37.93 7.37
C GLU A 213 2.16 -37.26 6.04
N ALA A 214 1.27 -36.27 6.04
CA ALA A 214 1.03 -35.42 4.87
C ALA A 214 1.94 -34.19 4.93
N LYS A 215 2.76 -33.99 3.90
CA LYS A 215 3.58 -32.79 3.75
C LYS A 215 2.84 -31.79 2.89
N CYS A 216 2.34 -30.73 3.51
CA CYS A 216 1.63 -29.65 2.85
C CYS A 216 2.46 -28.37 2.83
N ASP A 217 2.55 -27.75 1.65
CA ASP A 217 3.07 -26.40 1.47
C ASP A 217 1.90 -25.47 1.18
N CYS A 218 1.65 -24.52 2.09
CA CYS A 218 0.48 -23.64 2.07
C CYS A 218 0.91 -22.19 1.93
N LYS A 219 0.32 -21.49 0.95
CA LYS A 219 0.53 -20.05 0.82
C LYS A 219 -0.38 -19.29 1.79
N ASN A 220 0.18 -18.31 2.49
CA ASN A 220 -0.55 -17.32 3.26
C ASN A 220 0.32 -16.07 3.45
N LEU A 221 -0.30 -14.89 3.44
CA LEU A 221 0.37 -13.63 3.74
C LEU A 221 0.73 -13.56 5.23
N ASP A 222 1.98 -13.22 5.53
CA ASP A 222 2.34 -12.75 6.86
C ASP A 222 1.89 -11.29 7.01
N VAL A 223 0.69 -11.12 7.58
CA VAL A 223 0.02 -9.83 7.71
C VAL A 223 0.87 -8.87 8.54
N ASN A 224 1.47 -9.33 9.62
CA ASN A 224 2.29 -8.49 10.48
C ASN A 224 3.59 -8.04 9.79
N ALA A 225 4.23 -8.92 8.99
CA ALA A 225 5.38 -8.53 8.17
C ALA A 225 5.01 -7.50 7.10
N LYS A 226 3.84 -7.64 6.44
CA LYS A 226 3.35 -6.66 5.46
C LYS A 226 3.05 -5.29 6.10
N MET A 227 2.47 -5.29 7.30
CA MET A 227 2.15 -4.07 8.03
C MET A 227 3.37 -3.33 8.57
N THR A 228 4.48 -4.04 8.82
CA THR A 228 5.74 -3.45 9.33
C THR A 228 6.75 -3.12 8.22
N SER A 229 6.53 -3.60 7.00
CA SER A 229 7.42 -3.33 5.87
C SER A 229 7.35 -1.87 5.41
N THR A 230 8.51 -1.25 5.24
CA THR A 230 8.65 0.11 4.70
C THR A 230 8.27 0.21 3.22
N GLU A 231 8.15 -0.91 2.52
CA GLU A 231 7.78 -0.94 1.10
C GLU A 231 6.26 -0.92 0.88
N SER A 232 5.48 -1.39 1.86
CA SER A 232 4.02 -1.52 1.76
C SER A 232 3.23 -0.67 2.75
N ARG A 233 3.82 -0.29 3.89
CA ARG A 233 3.16 0.52 4.92
C ARG A 233 3.05 1.99 4.50
N ILE A 234 1.86 2.56 4.64
CA ILE A 234 1.56 3.98 4.46
C ILE A 234 2.06 4.77 5.69
N PRO A 235 2.68 5.95 5.54
CA PRO A 235 2.79 6.76 4.32
C PRO A 235 3.86 6.28 3.34
N ILE A 236 3.47 6.09 2.07
CA ILE A 236 4.38 5.90 0.95
C ILE A 236 4.33 7.16 0.11
N SER A 237 5.30 8.07 0.28
CA SER A 237 5.39 9.24 -0.58
C SER A 237 5.75 8.79 -2.00
N SER A 238 4.85 9.08 -2.95
CA SER A 238 5.12 9.04 -4.38
C SER A 238 5.00 10.46 -4.93
N SER A 239 5.52 10.69 -6.13
CA SER A 239 5.44 12.02 -6.76
C SER A 239 4.04 12.54 -7.05
N VAL A 240 3.04 11.66 -7.00
CA VAL A 240 1.67 12.01 -7.37
C VAL A 240 0.74 11.94 -6.17
N LEU A 241 1.04 11.07 -5.20
CA LEU A 241 0.18 10.79 -4.06
C LEU A 241 1.02 10.57 -2.81
N HIS A 242 0.69 11.30 -1.75
CA HIS A 242 1.17 11.04 -0.40
C HIS A 242 -0.01 10.57 0.45
N PRO A 243 -0.28 9.25 0.50
CA PRO A 243 -1.29 8.70 1.37
C PRO A 243 -0.84 8.84 2.83
N GLN A 244 -1.73 9.33 3.67
CA GLN A 244 -1.63 9.46 5.11
C GLN A 244 -2.81 8.72 5.72
N ASP A 245 -2.62 8.30 6.95
CA ASP A 245 -3.72 7.85 7.78
C ASP A 245 -4.34 9.05 8.51
N ASP A 246 -5.65 9.22 8.37
CA ASP A 246 -6.45 10.14 9.18
C ASP A 246 -7.54 9.33 9.90
N HIS A 247 -7.22 8.83 11.09
CA HIS A 247 -8.16 8.12 11.97
C HIS A 247 -8.88 6.94 11.28
N GLY A 248 -8.15 6.17 10.46
CA GLY A 248 -8.66 4.99 9.77
C GLY A 248 -9.14 5.25 8.36
N ARG A 249 -8.95 6.48 7.85
CA ARG A 249 -9.19 6.84 6.45
C ARG A 249 -7.87 7.08 5.74
N VAL A 250 -7.80 6.63 4.49
CA VAL A 250 -6.65 6.92 3.62
C VAL A 250 -6.86 8.31 3.00
N LEU A 251 -6.00 9.25 3.37
CA LEU A 251 -5.97 10.61 2.84
C LEU A 251 -4.77 10.78 1.92
N GLY A 252 -4.96 11.10 0.65
CA GLY A 252 -3.90 11.32 -0.30
C GLY A 252 -3.66 12.80 -0.59
N ALA A 253 -2.46 13.33 -0.34
CA ALA A 253 -2.10 14.63 -0.90
C ALA A 253 -1.65 14.46 -2.36
N VAL A 254 -2.28 15.19 -3.28
CA VAL A 254 -2.03 15.14 -4.72
C VAL A 254 -1.18 16.34 -5.13
N HIS A 255 0.04 16.07 -5.62
CA HIS A 255 1.01 17.12 -5.94
C HIS A 255 0.84 17.74 -7.33
N SER A 256 0.14 17.06 -8.24
CA SER A 256 0.01 17.46 -9.65
C SER A 256 -1.43 17.73 -10.07
N ALA A 257 -2.29 18.09 -9.12
CA ALA A 257 -3.68 18.44 -9.40
C ALA A 257 -3.77 19.90 -9.89
N VAL A 258 -4.71 20.15 -10.81
CA VAL A 258 -5.02 21.49 -11.30
C VAL A 258 -6.42 21.85 -10.80
N VAL A 259 -6.55 23.08 -10.31
CA VAL A 259 -7.76 23.59 -9.68
C VAL A 259 -8.30 24.75 -10.50
N ASP A 260 -9.59 24.73 -10.82
CA ASP A 260 -10.27 25.83 -11.48
C ASP A 260 -11.02 26.71 -10.46
N LEU A 261 -10.73 28.01 -10.48
CA LEU A 261 -11.22 28.99 -9.52
C LEU A 261 -11.81 30.19 -10.26
N THR A 262 -13.09 30.45 -10.00
CA THR A 262 -13.77 31.65 -10.50
C THR A 262 -13.98 32.64 -9.36
N SER A 263 -13.33 33.79 -9.44
CA SER A 263 -13.52 34.89 -8.49
C SER A 263 -14.41 35.98 -9.10
N SER A 264 -15.53 36.26 -8.45
CA SER A 264 -16.39 37.41 -8.75
C SER A 264 -16.22 38.48 -7.69
N THR A 265 -16.19 39.74 -8.08
CA THR A 265 -16.03 40.87 -7.16
C THR A 265 -17.06 41.95 -7.45
N SER A 266 -17.55 42.60 -6.38
CA SER A 266 -18.54 43.66 -6.47
C SER A 266 -17.93 45.04 -6.76
N ALA A 267 -16.61 45.18 -6.68
CA ALA A 267 -15.89 46.42 -6.97
C ALA A 267 -15.17 46.34 -8.33
N MET A 268 -15.14 47.46 -9.07
CA MET A 268 -14.33 47.56 -10.30
C MET A 268 -12.85 47.63 -9.94
N TYR A 269 -12.19 46.47 -9.84
CA TYR A 269 -10.74 46.40 -9.76
C TYR A 269 -10.15 46.39 -11.17
N HIS A 270 -9.18 47.27 -11.46
CA HIS A 270 -8.26 47.05 -12.57
C HIS A 270 -7.32 45.89 -12.17
N ALA A 271 -7.58 44.70 -12.71
CA ALA A 271 -6.67 43.58 -12.56
C ALA A 271 -5.46 43.81 -13.48
N GLU A 272 -4.39 44.37 -12.95
CA GLU A 272 -3.08 44.33 -13.60
C GLU A 272 -2.35 43.05 -13.17
N PRO A 273 -1.84 42.24 -14.11
CA PRO A 273 -1.00 41.11 -13.77
C PRO A 273 0.28 41.65 -13.14
N LEU A 274 0.39 41.46 -11.82
CA LEU A 274 1.61 41.76 -11.07
C LEU A 274 2.60 40.62 -11.33
N ILE A 275 3.30 40.71 -12.45
CA ILE A 275 4.39 39.80 -12.79
C ILE A 275 5.63 40.29 -12.02
N ASP A 276 6.05 39.53 -11.01
CA ASP A 276 7.24 39.85 -10.23
C ASP A 276 8.49 39.36 -10.96
N ASP A 277 9.23 40.27 -11.59
CA ASP A 277 10.52 39.99 -12.24
C ASP A 277 11.71 40.07 -11.24
N GLU A 278 11.52 39.59 -10.01
CA GLU A 278 12.55 39.62 -8.97
C GLU A 278 13.76 38.75 -9.38
N ASN A 279 14.96 39.11 -8.92
CA ASN A 279 16.13 38.26 -9.11
C ASN A 279 16.07 37.08 -8.14
N PHE A 280 16.39 35.90 -8.64
CA PHE A 280 16.42 34.67 -7.85
C PHE A 280 17.63 33.82 -8.21
N ASP A 281 18.11 33.07 -7.22
CA ASP A 281 19.17 32.07 -7.37
C ASP A 281 18.61 30.71 -6.97
N ILE A 282 18.60 29.76 -7.90
CA ILE A 282 18.11 28.41 -7.69
C ILE A 282 19.20 27.36 -7.87
N THR A 283 19.24 26.39 -6.97
CA THR A 283 20.09 25.20 -7.06
C THR A 283 19.28 23.94 -6.76
N SER A 284 19.79 22.79 -7.21
CA SER A 284 19.18 21.48 -6.94
C SER A 284 20.19 20.52 -6.32
N THR A 285 19.69 19.60 -5.50
CA THR A 285 20.45 18.45 -5.02
C THR A 285 20.54 17.35 -6.09
N SER A 286 21.49 16.43 -5.95
CA SER A 286 21.50 15.21 -6.77
C SER A 286 20.30 14.35 -6.41
N LEU A 287 19.62 13.76 -7.41
CA LEU A 287 18.50 12.86 -7.16
C LEU A 287 18.95 11.67 -6.32
N GLN A 288 18.12 11.30 -5.34
CA GLN A 288 18.30 10.10 -4.51
C GLN A 288 17.01 9.29 -4.45
N GLY A 289 17.11 7.99 -4.69
CA GLY A 289 15.96 7.08 -4.62
C GLY A 289 16.10 5.93 -5.60
N CYS A 290 14.97 5.47 -6.14
CA CYS A 290 14.93 4.31 -7.02
C CYS A 290 14.34 4.60 -8.40
N TYR A 291 14.74 3.79 -9.38
CA TYR A 291 14.12 3.74 -10.72
C TYR A 291 13.22 2.52 -10.82
N ASN A 292 12.17 2.60 -11.67
CA ASN A 292 11.12 1.58 -11.81
C ASN A 292 10.43 1.19 -10.49
N CYS A 293 10.19 2.16 -9.60
CA CYS A 293 9.56 1.95 -8.31
C CYS A 293 8.47 2.99 -8.02
N LEU A 294 7.58 2.66 -7.08
CA LEU A 294 6.48 3.53 -6.64
C LEU A 294 6.92 4.73 -5.81
N ARG A 295 8.04 4.62 -5.08
CA ARG A 295 8.57 5.76 -4.30
C ARG A 295 9.24 6.82 -5.19
N GLY A 296 9.84 6.39 -6.29
CA GLY A 296 10.61 7.27 -7.18
C GLY A 296 11.92 7.76 -6.54
N ALA A 297 12.36 8.94 -6.98
CA ALA A 297 13.56 9.60 -6.53
C ALA A 297 13.29 11.05 -6.17
N GLU A 298 13.81 11.47 -5.02
CA GLU A 298 13.60 12.79 -4.46
C GLU A 298 14.67 13.78 -4.95
N VAL A 299 14.25 15.02 -5.23
CA VAL A 299 15.12 16.18 -5.47
C VAL A 299 14.66 17.36 -4.63
N THR A 300 15.60 18.01 -3.95
CA THR A 300 15.34 19.27 -3.25
C THR A 300 15.89 20.44 -4.06
N PHE A 301 15.02 21.40 -4.38
CA PHE A 301 15.35 22.72 -4.91
C PHE A 301 15.59 23.69 -3.75
N SER A 302 16.66 24.47 -3.82
CA SER A 302 16.96 25.56 -2.88
C SER A 302 16.93 26.87 -3.64
N CYS A 303 16.00 27.75 -3.29
CA CYS A 303 15.78 29.01 -4.01
C CYS A 303 15.86 30.23 -3.09
N TYR A 304 16.72 31.17 -3.46
CA TYR A 304 16.90 32.46 -2.79
C TYR A 304 16.32 33.60 -3.63
N SER A 305 15.70 34.56 -2.96
CA SER A 305 15.24 35.83 -3.54
C SER A 305 15.14 36.89 -2.44
N ASN A 306 15.28 38.18 -2.77
CA ASN A 306 15.17 39.24 -1.76
C ASN A 306 13.75 39.35 -1.20
N ARG A 307 12.75 39.09 -2.05
CA ARG A 307 11.33 39.10 -1.72
C ARG A 307 10.74 37.71 -1.92
N PRO A 308 9.73 37.32 -1.11
CA PRO A 308 9.08 36.02 -1.27
C PRO A 308 8.36 35.96 -2.61
N ILE A 309 8.77 35.00 -3.46
CA ILE A 309 8.21 34.78 -4.80
C ILE A 309 7.98 33.29 -5.03
N MET A 310 7.18 32.97 -6.05
CA MET A 310 7.00 31.60 -6.56
C MET A 310 7.56 31.53 -7.98
N ILE A 311 8.28 30.46 -8.28
CA ILE A 311 8.89 30.21 -9.59
C ILE A 311 8.37 28.89 -10.17
N GLU A 312 8.32 28.83 -11.50
CA GLU A 312 7.93 27.65 -12.25
C GLU A 312 9.18 26.95 -12.79
N ILE A 313 9.28 25.62 -12.61
CA ILE A 313 10.38 24.79 -13.07
C ILE A 313 9.82 23.80 -14.09
N GLU A 314 10.09 24.04 -15.37
CA GLU A 314 9.63 23.22 -16.48
C GLU A 314 10.75 22.30 -16.98
N CYS A 315 10.63 21.01 -16.75
CA CYS A 315 11.49 19.96 -17.33
C CYS A 315 10.75 19.29 -18.51
N GLN A 316 11.40 18.40 -19.28
CA GLN A 316 10.86 17.89 -20.56
C GLN A 316 9.41 17.38 -20.55
N LYS A 317 8.93 16.83 -19.43
CA LYS A 317 7.58 16.28 -19.29
C LYS A 317 6.89 16.67 -17.98
N ARG A 318 7.47 17.59 -17.21
CA ARG A 318 7.03 17.88 -15.84
C ARG A 318 7.19 19.35 -15.52
N VAL A 319 6.25 19.87 -14.76
CA VAL A 319 6.28 21.23 -14.25
C VAL A 319 6.20 21.15 -12.73
N PHE A 320 7.07 21.89 -12.06
CA PHE A 320 7.08 22.03 -10.60
C PHE A 320 6.97 23.52 -10.24
N SER A 321 6.42 23.81 -9.07
CA SER A 321 6.51 25.14 -8.46
C SER A 321 7.48 25.09 -7.28
N ALA A 322 8.28 26.14 -7.11
CA ALA A 322 9.14 26.31 -5.94
C ALA A 322 8.95 27.69 -5.34
N THR A 323 9.04 27.77 -4.02
CA THR A 323 9.04 29.06 -3.32
C THR A 323 10.47 29.54 -3.15
N CYS A 324 10.67 30.86 -3.21
CA CYS A 324 11.95 31.52 -2.98
C CYS A 324 11.76 32.59 -1.91
N ASN A 325 12.74 32.74 -1.02
CA ASN A 325 12.75 33.81 -0.02
C ASN A 325 14.18 34.15 0.43
N SER A 326 14.30 35.17 1.28
CA SER A 326 15.60 35.67 1.76
C SER A 326 16.35 34.69 2.67
N SER A 327 15.69 33.63 3.13
CA SER A 327 16.29 32.55 3.94
C SER A 327 16.70 31.34 3.10
N THR A 328 16.57 31.40 1.77
CA THR A 328 16.74 30.26 0.86
C THR A 328 15.72 29.16 1.15
N ALA A 329 14.52 29.30 0.58
CA ALA A 329 13.45 28.33 0.72
C ALA A 329 13.83 27.00 0.05
N LYS A 330 13.38 25.89 0.66
CA LYS A 330 13.59 24.54 0.15
C LYS A 330 12.27 23.95 -0.31
N THR A 331 12.24 23.42 -1.52
CA THR A 331 11.08 22.73 -2.08
C THR A 331 11.53 21.35 -2.54
N THR A 332 10.89 20.31 -2.00
CA THR A 332 11.16 18.92 -2.39
C THR A 332 10.17 18.49 -3.47
N ALA A 333 10.66 17.79 -4.48
CA ALA A 333 9.87 17.19 -5.54
C ALA A 333 10.32 15.75 -5.78
N ASP A 334 9.37 14.90 -6.13
CA ASP A 334 9.62 13.49 -6.44
C ASP A 334 9.57 13.25 -7.95
N ILE A 335 10.46 12.37 -8.42
CA ILE A 335 10.71 12.09 -9.83
C ILE A 335 10.68 10.58 -10.03
N HIS A 336 9.77 10.08 -10.87
CA HIS A 336 9.88 8.71 -11.38
C HIS A 336 10.80 8.67 -12.59
N SER A 337 11.74 7.74 -12.55
CA SER A 337 12.59 7.40 -13.69
C SER A 337 12.47 5.93 -14.03
N THR A 338 12.62 5.62 -15.31
CA THR A 338 12.75 4.25 -15.82
C THR A 338 14.19 3.82 -16.03
N VAL A 339 15.16 4.70 -15.73
CA VAL A 339 16.60 4.49 -15.96
C VAL A 339 17.40 4.76 -14.69
N SER A 340 18.51 4.04 -14.51
CA SER A 340 19.36 4.19 -13.32
C SER A 340 20.19 5.47 -13.31
N ARG A 341 20.52 6.03 -14.48
CA ARG A 341 21.22 7.32 -14.59
C ARG A 341 20.25 8.36 -15.10
N TYR A 342 19.77 9.21 -14.20
CA TYR A 342 18.85 10.28 -14.54
C TYR A 342 19.63 11.55 -14.86
N LYS A 343 19.26 12.22 -15.96
CA LYS A 343 19.73 13.56 -16.30
C LYS A 343 18.65 14.27 -17.11
N ASP A 344 18.23 15.43 -16.66
CA ASP A 344 17.22 16.24 -17.33
C ASP A 344 17.59 17.73 -17.27
N SER A 345 17.20 18.48 -18.29
CA SER A 345 17.44 19.92 -18.41
C SER A 345 16.11 20.64 -18.22
N CYS A 346 16.03 21.47 -17.19
CA CYS A 346 14.84 22.20 -16.82
C CYS A 346 15.04 23.70 -17.06
N GLN A 347 13.96 24.37 -17.49
CA GLN A 347 13.86 25.80 -17.62
C GLN A 347 13.07 26.36 -16.44
N VAL A 348 13.69 27.25 -15.69
CA VAL A 348 13.07 27.92 -14.53
C VAL A 348 12.61 29.30 -14.96
N LYS A 349 11.34 29.61 -14.75
CA LYS A 349 10.67 30.86 -15.13
C LYS A 349 10.23 31.62 -13.89
N CYS A 350 10.56 32.91 -13.85
CA CYS A 350 9.97 33.89 -12.94
C CYS A 350 9.67 35.14 -13.75
N GLY A 351 8.39 35.39 -14.03
CA GLY A 351 7.97 36.41 -14.98
C GLY A 351 8.61 36.23 -16.35
N GLN A 352 9.37 37.21 -16.82
CA GLN A 352 10.09 37.13 -18.10
C GLN A 352 11.48 36.52 -18.00
N LYS A 353 12.01 36.32 -16.78
CA LYS A 353 13.35 35.76 -16.58
C LYS A 353 13.32 34.24 -16.69
N THR A 354 14.29 33.72 -17.44
CA THR A 354 14.48 32.29 -17.63
C THR A 354 15.89 31.87 -17.24
N HIS A 355 16.00 30.82 -16.43
CA HIS A 355 17.26 30.21 -16.01
C HIS A 355 17.27 28.72 -16.37
N ASN A 356 18.42 28.18 -16.77
CA ASN A 356 18.56 26.76 -17.05
C ASN A 356 19.14 26.03 -15.84
N LEU A 357 18.50 24.94 -15.45
CA LEU A 357 18.90 24.08 -14.32
C LEU A 357 19.00 22.64 -14.81
N ILE A 358 20.10 21.96 -14.48
CA ILE A 358 20.26 20.53 -14.79
C ILE A 358 20.06 19.73 -13.51
N ILE A 359 19.15 18.77 -13.55
CA ILE A 359 18.94 17.80 -12.48
C ILE A 359 19.54 16.46 -12.90
N SER A 360 20.27 15.80 -12.00
CA SER A 360 20.90 14.52 -12.28
C SER A 360 21.10 13.67 -11.03
N GLY A 361 21.24 12.36 -11.21
CA GLY A 361 21.54 11.44 -10.11
C GLY A 361 21.65 9.98 -10.56
N VAL A 362 22.14 9.13 -9.66
CA VAL A 362 22.22 7.68 -9.86
C VAL A 362 21.23 7.01 -8.92
N LEU A 363 20.25 6.32 -9.50
CA LEU A 363 19.13 5.72 -8.80
C LEU A 363 19.35 4.23 -8.56
N ALA A 364 18.96 3.76 -7.38
CA ALA A 364 19.04 2.36 -7.02
C ALA A 364 17.98 1.52 -7.76
N PHE A 365 18.31 0.28 -8.08
CA PHE A 365 17.31 -0.66 -8.61
C PHE A 365 16.43 -1.17 -7.48
N HIS A 366 15.11 -1.10 -7.66
CA HIS A 366 14.15 -1.69 -6.73
C HIS A 366 13.81 -3.11 -7.19
N THR A 367 14.32 -4.13 -6.49
CA THR A 367 14.04 -5.53 -6.81
C THR A 367 12.68 -5.93 -6.25
N HIS A 368 11.66 -6.11 -7.10
CA HIS A 368 10.45 -6.87 -6.71
C HIS A 368 10.67 -8.39 -6.73
N TRP A 369 11.84 -8.86 -7.18
CA TRP A 369 12.14 -10.28 -7.23
C TRP A 369 12.46 -10.82 -5.83
N ARG A 370 11.45 -11.33 -5.14
CA ARG A 370 11.68 -12.31 -4.07
C ARG A 370 12.11 -13.60 -4.74
N THR A 371 13.37 -14.02 -4.53
CA THR A 371 13.72 -15.43 -4.78
C THR A 371 12.69 -16.27 -4.01
N PRO A 372 11.98 -17.21 -4.66
CA PRO A 372 11.09 -18.10 -3.93
C PRO A 372 11.87 -18.66 -2.76
N ALA A 373 11.33 -18.55 -1.55
CA ALA A 373 11.87 -19.16 -0.34
C ALA A 373 11.85 -20.68 -0.55
N GLY A 374 12.86 -21.13 -1.27
CA GLY A 374 12.99 -22.44 -1.89
C GLY A 374 14.47 -22.79 -1.97
N LYS A 375 15.21 -22.41 -0.93
CA LYS A 375 16.41 -23.13 -0.52
C LYS A 375 16.33 -23.26 0.99
N ARG A 376 16.00 -24.48 1.44
CA ARG A 376 16.75 -25.06 2.55
C ARG A 376 18.21 -24.71 2.27
N LEU A 377 18.83 -23.92 3.14
CA LEU A 377 20.24 -24.13 3.40
C LEU A 377 20.31 -25.59 3.83
N THR A 378 20.58 -26.48 2.88
CA THR A 378 21.37 -27.67 3.17
C THR A 378 22.67 -27.11 3.72
N GLU A 379 22.72 -26.91 5.03
CA GLU A 379 23.97 -27.07 5.75
C GLU A 379 24.42 -28.48 5.42
N HIS A 380 25.25 -28.58 4.39
CA HIS A 380 26.18 -29.68 4.29
C HIS A 380 27.00 -29.62 5.57
N ALA A 381 26.65 -30.48 6.53
CA ALA A 381 27.63 -30.93 7.50
C ALA A 381 28.71 -31.64 6.70
N ASN A 382 29.74 -30.86 6.33
CA ASN A 382 31.03 -31.40 5.97
C ASN A 382 31.53 -32.19 7.19
N CYS A 383 31.45 -33.51 7.09
CA CYS A 383 32.28 -34.41 7.88
C CYS A 383 32.94 -35.37 6.90
N VAL A 384 33.99 -34.89 6.25
CA VAL A 384 35.10 -35.76 5.86
C VAL A 384 36.13 -35.59 6.95
N ASN A 385 36.38 -36.65 7.72
CA ASN A 385 37.68 -36.84 8.31
C ASN A 385 38.18 -38.23 7.91
N ILE A 386 39.15 -38.19 7.01
CA ILE A 386 40.05 -39.26 6.64
C ILE A 386 40.95 -39.47 7.87
N PHE A 387 40.86 -40.62 8.53
CA PHE A 387 41.94 -41.39 9.16
C PHE A 387 41.33 -42.57 9.94
N ASN A 388 41.01 -43.65 9.21
CA ASN A 388 41.33 -45.07 9.48
C ASN A 388 40.55 -45.97 8.53
#